data_AF-A0A6I6W607-F1
#
_entry.id   AF-A0A6I6W607-F1
#
_cell.length_a   1.000
_cell.length_b   1.000
_cell.length_c   1.000
_cell.angle_alpha   90.00
_cell.angle_beta   90.00
_cell.angle_gamma   90.00
#
_symmetry.space_group_name_H-M   'P 1'
#
loop_
_entity.id
_entity.type
_entity.pdbx_description
1 polymer ?
#
loop_
_entity_poly.entity_id
_entity_poly.type
_entity_poly.pdbx_seq_one_letter_code
_entity_poly.pdbx_strand_id
1 'polypeptide(L)'
;MDIKQLWLNVQDLWGALDQHPMLHASLGFLVLLVVALLLGRVARYLILHAVKLLGRQPALHWLNDLRHNKVFHRLAQMTPSLVIQFGLYLVPDLSKTAILFIGNVALAISILFMVLAMSALLNALLDIYARTEHARTRSIKGYVQLAKMVLFVFGAIIIVATLIDRSPLLLLSGLGAMSAVILLVYKDTLLSFVASVQLTSNDMLRVGDWIEMPQVGADGDVVDITLHTVKVQNHA
;
A
#
# COMPACT_ATOMS: atom_id res chain seq x y z
N MET A 1 29.82 49.44 -1.89
CA MET A 1 28.49 48.94 -1.48
C MET A 1 28.71 48.11 -0.24
N ASP A 2 28.40 48.68 0.91
CA ASP A 2 28.85 48.22 2.22
C ASP A 2 28.15 46.94 2.66
N ILE A 3 28.91 45.85 2.73
CA ILE A 3 28.48 44.54 3.26
C ILE A 3 27.95 44.69 4.70
N LYS A 4 28.48 45.67 5.46
CA LYS A 4 28.00 46.01 6.80
C LYS A 4 26.60 46.63 6.81
N GLN A 5 26.27 47.46 5.81
CA GLN A 5 24.92 48.03 5.66
C GLN A 5 23.91 46.96 5.23
N LEU A 6 24.31 46.03 4.37
CA LEU A 6 23.47 44.87 4.05
C LEU A 6 23.21 44.00 5.28
N TRP A 7 24.22 43.80 6.13
CA TRP A 7 24.07 43.03 7.37
C TRP A 7 23.12 43.69 8.38
N LEU A 8 23.24 45.02 8.53
CA LEU A 8 22.35 45.81 9.38
C LEU A 8 20.90 45.83 8.85
N ASN A 9 20.71 45.99 7.54
CA ASN A 9 19.39 45.93 6.92
C ASN A 9 18.75 44.54 7.04
N VAL A 10 19.54 43.47 6.99
CA VAL A 10 19.06 42.10 7.25
C VAL A 10 18.65 41.94 8.72
N GLN A 11 19.41 42.52 9.66
CA GLN A 11 19.08 42.52 11.09
C GLN A 11 17.83 43.34 11.41
N ASP A 12 17.67 44.51 10.81
CA ASP A 12 16.49 45.37 10.99
C ASP A 12 15.24 44.75 10.34
N LEU A 13 15.38 44.06 9.20
CA LEU A 13 14.29 43.26 8.62
C LEU A 13 13.93 42.08 9.52
N TRP A 14 14.91 41.44 10.18
CA TRP A 14 14.68 40.39 11.16
C TRP A 14 13.93 40.91 12.40
N GLY A 15 14.30 42.09 12.90
CA GLY A 15 13.63 42.74 14.04
C GLY A 15 12.25 43.35 13.70
N ALA A 16 12.00 43.72 12.44
CA ALA A 16 10.69 44.15 11.99
C ALA A 16 9.71 42.97 11.82
N LEU A 17 10.22 41.78 11.47
CA LEU A 17 9.44 40.55 11.43
C LEU A 17 9.02 40.08 12.84
N ASP A 18 9.77 40.42 13.90
CA ASP A 18 9.45 40.07 15.31
C ASP A 18 8.11 40.68 15.77
N GLN A 19 7.64 41.71 15.08
CA GLN A 19 6.37 42.37 15.39
C GLN A 19 5.15 41.59 14.83
N HIS A 20 5.38 40.57 13.99
CA HIS A 20 4.34 39.72 13.41
C HIS A 20 4.70 38.22 13.54
N PRO A 21 4.35 37.55 14.65
CA PRO A 21 4.69 36.13 14.88
C PRO A 21 4.20 35.19 13.78
N MET A 22 3.12 35.54 13.07
CA MET A 22 2.64 34.78 11.90
C MET A 22 3.57 34.86 10.67
N LEU A 23 4.28 35.97 10.46
CA LEU A 23 5.20 36.14 9.33
C LEU A 23 6.51 35.38 9.56
N HIS A 24 7.04 35.40 10.79
CA HIS A 24 8.19 34.58 11.18
C HIS A 24 7.92 33.08 11.11
N ALA A 25 6.78 32.63 11.63
CA ALA A 25 6.37 31.23 11.54
C ALA A 25 6.22 30.78 10.06
N SER A 26 5.65 31.65 9.21
CA SER A 26 5.49 31.37 7.78
C SER A 26 6.83 31.32 7.04
N LEU A 27 7.75 32.26 7.33
CA LEU A 27 9.12 32.27 6.79
C LEU A 27 9.92 31.04 7.24
N GLY A 28 9.87 30.70 8.52
CA GLY A 28 10.55 29.52 9.07
C GLY A 28 10.03 28.22 8.44
N PHE A 29 8.71 28.11 8.25
CA PHE A 29 8.11 26.98 7.54
C PHE A 29 8.55 26.91 6.06
N LEU A 30 8.60 28.05 5.37
CA LEU A 30 9.01 28.12 3.96
C LEU A 30 10.49 27.71 3.80
N VAL A 31 11.37 28.21 4.68
CA VAL A 31 12.78 27.80 4.74
C VAL A 31 12.89 26.30 5.00
N LEU A 32 12.14 25.77 5.97
CA LEU A 32 12.12 24.35 6.27
C LEU A 32 11.66 23.52 5.06
N LEU A 33 10.64 23.96 4.33
CA LEU A 33 10.13 23.27 3.14
C LEU A 33 11.20 23.25 2.03
N VAL A 34 11.87 24.38 1.80
CA VAL A 34 12.98 24.47 0.84
C VAL A 34 14.13 23.55 1.25
N VAL A 35 14.53 23.56 2.52
CA VAL A 35 15.59 22.68 3.05
C VAL A 35 15.18 21.21 2.92
N ALA A 36 13.94 20.86 3.25
CA ALA A 36 13.43 19.50 3.12
C ALA A 36 13.44 19.00 1.66
N LEU A 37 13.05 19.86 0.71
CA LEU A 37 13.11 19.53 -0.72
C LEU A 37 14.55 19.40 -1.22
N LEU A 38 15.45 20.28 -0.80
CA LEU A 38 16.86 20.24 -1.17
C LEU A 38 17.54 18.98 -0.61
N LEU A 39 17.40 18.71 0.69
CA LEU A 39 17.93 17.52 1.32
C LEU A 39 17.32 16.25 0.72
N GLY A 40 16.02 16.24 0.43
CA GLY A 40 15.38 15.12 -0.26
C GLY A 40 15.93 14.89 -1.67
N ARG A 41 16.19 15.95 -2.44
CA ARG A 41 16.83 15.87 -3.77
C ARG A 41 18.25 15.32 -3.67
N VAL A 42 19.04 15.81 -2.71
CA VAL A 42 20.42 15.35 -2.47
C VAL A 42 20.42 13.89 -2.01
N ALA A 43 19.59 13.52 -1.04
CA ALA A 43 19.45 12.15 -0.58
C ALA A 43 19.05 11.19 -1.71
N ARG A 44 18.07 11.59 -2.54
CA ARG A 44 17.71 10.83 -3.74
C ARG A 44 18.90 10.63 -4.68
N TYR A 45 19.65 11.69 -4.94
CA TYR A 45 20.82 11.62 -5.80
C TYR A 45 21.88 10.67 -5.22
N LEU A 46 22.22 10.83 -3.94
CA LEU A 46 23.20 9.99 -3.23
C LEU A 46 22.78 8.52 -3.19
N ILE A 47 21.54 8.21 -2.80
CA ILE A 47 21.03 6.84 -2.71
C ILE A 47 21.08 6.15 -4.08
N LEU A 48 20.56 6.81 -5.12
CA LEU A 48 20.53 6.22 -6.47
C LEU A 48 21.95 6.05 -7.05
N HIS A 49 22.85 7.00 -6.76
CA HIS A 49 24.24 6.93 -7.18
C HIS A 49 24.99 5.81 -6.46
N ALA A 50 24.86 5.70 -5.14
CA ALA A 50 25.47 4.65 -4.33
C ALA A 50 25.00 3.26 -4.78
N VAL A 51 23.68 3.07 -4.95
CA VAL A 51 23.11 1.80 -5.43
C VAL A 51 23.60 1.47 -6.84
N LYS A 52 23.76 2.45 -7.73
CA LYS A 52 24.34 2.22 -9.06
C LYS A 52 25.79 1.76 -9.00
N LEU A 53 26.58 2.29 -8.06
CA LEU A 53 27.97 1.91 -7.87
C LEU A 53 28.09 0.49 -7.32
N LEU A 54 27.31 0.18 -6.28
CA LEU A 54 27.25 -1.13 -5.61
C LEU A 54 26.70 -2.23 -6.53
N GLY A 55 25.69 -1.92 -7.35
CA GLY A 55 25.09 -2.85 -8.31
C GLY A 55 25.99 -3.24 -9.49
N ARG A 56 27.22 -2.72 -9.58
CA ARG A 56 28.24 -3.19 -10.54
C ARG A 56 28.94 -4.48 -10.07
N GLN A 57 28.82 -4.82 -8.78
CA GLN A 57 29.43 -6.04 -8.25
C GLN A 57 28.54 -7.26 -8.53
N PRO A 58 29.11 -8.39 -8.99
CA PRO A 58 28.34 -9.59 -9.31
C PRO A 58 27.59 -10.17 -8.10
N ALA A 59 28.16 -10.07 -6.90
CA ALA A 59 27.51 -10.47 -5.64
C ALA A 59 26.26 -9.63 -5.30
N LEU A 60 26.16 -8.41 -5.84
CA LEU A 60 25.10 -7.45 -5.55
C LEU A 60 24.17 -7.24 -6.76
N HIS A 61 24.13 -8.18 -7.71
CA HIS A 61 23.28 -8.04 -8.89
C HIS A 61 21.79 -7.83 -8.55
N TRP A 62 21.32 -8.41 -7.43
CA TRP A 62 19.96 -8.22 -6.91
C TRP A 62 19.63 -6.75 -6.60
N LEU A 63 20.61 -5.89 -6.29
CA LEU A 63 20.40 -4.44 -6.14
C LEU A 63 19.91 -3.79 -7.45
N ASN A 64 20.33 -4.30 -8.61
CA ASN A 64 19.88 -3.78 -9.89
C ASN A 64 18.39 -4.09 -10.12
N ASP A 65 17.90 -5.24 -9.67
CA ASP A 65 16.48 -5.61 -9.76
C ASP A 65 15.61 -4.73 -8.83
N LEU A 66 16.08 -4.46 -7.60
CA LEU A 66 15.43 -3.50 -6.69
C LEU A 66 15.43 -2.07 -7.27
N ARG A 67 16.52 -1.67 -7.92
CA ARG A 67 16.61 -0.37 -8.60
C ARG A 67 15.67 -0.30 -9.80
N HIS A 68 15.57 -1.35 -10.60
CA HIS A 68 14.67 -1.43 -11.76
C HIS A 68 13.21 -1.27 -11.31
N ASN A 69 12.84 -1.93 -10.21
CA ASN A 69 11.52 -1.82 -9.60
C ASN A 69 11.28 -0.51 -8.82
N LYS A 70 12.22 0.44 -8.87
CA LYS A 70 12.12 1.78 -8.25
C LYS A 70 11.95 1.75 -6.73
N VAL A 71 12.42 0.69 -6.04
CA VAL A 71 12.35 0.58 -4.56
C VAL A 71 13.06 1.75 -3.90
N PHE A 72 14.32 1.98 -4.28
CA PHE A 72 15.13 3.08 -3.76
C PHE A 72 14.60 4.46 -4.13
N HIS A 73 13.93 4.58 -5.28
CA HIS A 73 13.31 5.84 -5.68
C HIS A 73 12.13 6.18 -4.75
N ARG A 74 11.30 5.19 -4.39
CA ARG A 74 10.18 5.36 -3.46
C ARG A 74 10.66 5.64 -2.04
N LEU A 75 11.72 4.96 -1.59
CA LEU A 75 12.36 5.26 -0.30
C LEU A 75 12.92 6.69 -0.24
N ALA A 76 13.56 7.16 -1.31
CA ALA A 76 14.08 8.53 -1.36
C ALA A 76 12.97 9.60 -1.37
N GLN A 77 11.76 9.27 -1.83
CA GLN A 77 10.60 10.17 -1.76
C GLN A 77 10.05 10.33 -0.32
N MET A 78 10.43 9.44 0.60
CA MET A 78 10.09 9.55 2.02
C MET A 78 10.94 10.63 2.73
N THR A 79 12.15 10.91 2.23
CA THR A 79 13.12 11.81 2.88
C THR A 79 12.59 13.23 3.15
N PRO A 80 11.95 13.95 2.20
CA PRO A 80 11.41 15.28 2.48
C PRO A 80 10.39 15.27 3.62
N SER A 81 9.54 14.26 3.68
CA SER A 81 8.53 14.13 4.74
C SER A 81 9.18 13.87 6.11
N LEU A 82 10.23 13.04 6.18
CA LEU A 82 10.99 12.85 7.42
C LEU A 82 11.66 14.14 7.88
N VAL A 83 12.28 14.88 6.96
CA VAL A 83 12.91 16.17 7.28
C VAL A 83 11.89 17.16 7.82
N ILE A 84 10.66 17.19 7.27
CA ILE A 84 9.59 18.03 7.79
C ILE A 84 9.23 17.62 9.22
N GLN A 85 9.06 16.32 9.50
CA GLN A 85 8.71 15.85 10.85
C GLN A 85 9.73 16.26 11.91
N PHE A 86 11.03 16.08 11.65
CA PHE A 86 12.08 16.47 12.59
C PHE A 86 12.29 17.99 12.62
N GLY A 87 12.12 18.66 11.47
CA GLY A 87 12.30 20.09 11.32
C GLY A 87 11.21 20.93 11.99
N LEU A 88 9.99 20.41 12.14
CA LEU A 88 8.86 21.14 12.71
C LEU A 88 9.15 21.66 14.13
N TYR A 89 9.95 20.92 14.92
CA TYR A 89 10.35 21.32 16.27
C TYR A 89 11.43 22.41 16.32
N LEU A 90 12.09 22.68 15.18
CA LEU A 90 13.14 23.69 15.04
C LEU A 90 12.57 25.06 14.61
N VAL A 91 11.30 25.13 14.21
CA VAL A 91 10.67 26.38 13.78
C VAL A 91 10.07 27.10 15.00
N PRO A 92 10.53 28.32 15.34
CA PRO A 92 9.97 29.13 16.43
C PRO A 92 8.50 29.53 16.14
N ASP A 93 7.73 29.76 17.21
CA ASP A 93 6.38 30.36 17.17
C ASP A 93 5.30 29.64 16.36
N LEU A 94 5.50 28.38 15.98
CA LEU A 94 4.41 27.57 15.42
C LEU A 94 3.39 27.19 16.50
N SER A 95 2.10 27.37 16.19
CA SER A 95 1.04 26.92 17.07
C SER A 95 1.11 25.41 17.26
N LYS A 96 0.84 24.92 18.47
CA LYS A 96 0.84 23.48 18.78
C LYS A 96 -0.09 22.70 17.85
N THR A 97 -1.23 23.29 17.49
CA THR A 97 -2.21 22.69 16.55
C THR A 97 -1.65 22.58 15.14
N ALA A 98 -0.90 23.58 14.66
CA ALA A 98 -0.26 23.54 13.34
C ALA A 98 0.86 22.49 13.30
N ILE A 99 1.68 22.39 14.35
CA ILE A 99 2.73 21.37 14.46
C ILE A 99 2.12 19.97 14.39
N LEU A 100 1.06 19.70 15.16
CA LEU A 100 0.37 18.42 15.16
C LEU A 100 -0.23 18.10 13.79
N PHE A 101 -0.94 19.05 13.16
CA PHE A 101 -1.56 18.84 11.86
C PHE A 101 -0.52 18.58 10.76
N ILE A 102 0.50 19.44 10.65
CA ILE A 102 1.55 19.29 9.63
C ILE A 102 2.38 18.03 9.90
N GLY A 103 2.65 17.71 11.18
CA GLY A 103 3.33 16.48 11.59
C GLY A 103 2.56 15.24 11.17
N ASN A 104 1.24 15.20 11.40
CA ASN A 104 0.38 14.08 11.03
C ASN A 104 0.28 13.94 9.50
N VAL A 105 0.19 15.04 8.75
CA VAL A 105 0.23 15.02 7.27
C VAL A 105 1.58 14.52 6.77
N ALA A 106 2.68 14.99 7.35
CA ALA A 106 4.01 14.53 6.98
C ALA A 106 4.17 13.03 7.27
N LEU A 107 3.77 12.55 8.45
CA LEU A 107 3.75 11.13 8.81
C LEU A 107 2.91 10.31 7.82
N ALA A 108 1.71 10.76 7.47
CA ALA A 108 0.85 10.10 6.49
C ALA A 108 1.53 9.96 5.12
N ILE A 109 2.21 11.01 4.64
CA ILE A 109 2.99 10.97 3.39
C ILE A 109 4.17 9.99 3.51
N SER A 110 4.83 9.94 4.66
CA SER A 110 5.91 8.98 4.94
C SER A 110 5.40 7.53 4.85
N ILE A 111 4.26 7.24 5.49
CA ILE A 111 3.63 5.92 5.46
C ILE A 111 3.23 5.54 4.02
N LEU A 112 2.67 6.48 3.24
CA LEU A 112 2.33 6.27 1.84
C LEU A 112 3.55 5.82 1.02
N PHE A 113 4.67 6.55 1.11
CA PHE A 113 5.89 6.18 0.38
C PHE A 113 6.51 4.88 0.88
N MET A 114 6.38 4.56 2.17
CA MET A 114 6.82 3.28 2.73
C MET A 114 5.98 2.10 2.18
N VAL A 115 4.66 2.23 2.13
CA VAL A 115 3.75 1.23 1.52
C VAL A 115 4.07 1.03 0.04
N LEU A 116 4.27 2.13 -0.70
CA LEU A 116 4.69 2.06 -2.09
C LEU A 116 6.07 1.39 -2.22
N ALA A 117 7.04 1.71 -1.37
CA ALA A 117 8.36 1.08 -1.41
C ALA A 117 8.30 -0.42 -1.15
N MET A 118 7.50 -0.85 -0.17
CA MET A 118 7.29 -2.27 0.14
C MET A 118 6.58 -3.00 -1.02
N SER A 119 5.60 -2.38 -1.66
CA SER A 119 4.94 -2.93 -2.85
C SER A 119 5.91 -3.09 -4.04
N ALA A 120 6.82 -2.13 -4.22
CA ALA A 120 7.89 -2.23 -5.21
C ALA A 120 8.92 -3.31 -4.86
N LEU A 121 9.22 -3.50 -3.57
CA LEU A 121 10.11 -4.57 -3.11
C LEU A 121 9.50 -5.94 -3.42
N LEU A 122 8.20 -6.12 -3.17
CA LEU A 122 7.49 -7.35 -3.52
C LEU A 122 7.50 -7.63 -5.03
N ASN A 123 7.45 -6.59 -5.89
CA ASN A 123 7.67 -6.76 -7.33
C ASN A 123 9.09 -7.23 -7.64
N ALA A 124 10.10 -6.58 -7.05
CA ALA A 124 11.49 -6.96 -7.27
C ALA A 124 11.76 -8.42 -6.87
N LEU A 125 11.21 -8.85 -5.73
CA LEU A 125 11.30 -10.23 -5.27
C LEU A 125 10.59 -11.20 -6.22
N LEU A 126 9.43 -10.82 -6.76
CA LEU A 126 8.72 -11.63 -7.75
C LEU A 126 9.53 -11.76 -9.05
N ASP A 127 10.15 -10.69 -9.53
CA ASP A 127 10.98 -10.70 -10.73
C ASP A 127 12.23 -11.56 -10.55
N ILE A 128 12.86 -11.50 -9.36
CA ILE A 128 13.99 -12.36 -9.01
C ILE A 128 13.54 -13.83 -8.96
N TYR A 129 12.41 -14.11 -8.32
CA TYR A 129 11.85 -15.45 -8.26
C TYR A 129 11.53 -16.01 -9.65
N ALA A 130 10.93 -15.20 -10.53
CA ALA A 130 10.52 -15.58 -11.87
C ALA A 130 11.68 -16.03 -12.77
N ARG A 131 12.92 -15.65 -12.47
CA ARG A 131 14.13 -16.08 -13.21
C ARG A 131 14.66 -17.45 -12.75
N THR A 132 14.15 -18.00 -11.66
CA THR A 132 14.59 -19.28 -11.11
C THR A 132 13.86 -20.45 -11.79
N GLU A 133 14.53 -21.59 -11.99
CA GLU A 133 13.93 -22.81 -12.59
C GLU A 133 12.60 -23.22 -11.92
N HIS A 134 12.50 -23.00 -10.60
CA HIS A 134 11.30 -23.27 -9.79
C HIS A 134 10.06 -22.47 -10.20
N ALA A 135 10.21 -21.29 -10.79
CA ALA A 135 9.08 -20.45 -11.20
C ALA A 135 8.35 -21.01 -12.43
N ARG A 136 8.96 -21.93 -13.19
CA ARG A 136 8.32 -22.58 -14.36
C ARG A 136 7.18 -23.52 -13.96
N THR A 137 7.21 -24.07 -12.76
CA THR A 137 6.22 -25.05 -12.28
C THR A 137 5.28 -24.49 -11.22
N ARG A 138 5.65 -23.39 -10.53
CA ARG A 138 4.78 -22.72 -9.55
C ARG A 138 4.81 -21.21 -9.70
N SER A 139 3.70 -20.64 -10.18
CA SER A 139 3.52 -19.18 -10.18
C SER A 139 3.09 -18.70 -8.80
N ILE A 140 3.89 -17.79 -8.20
CA ILE A 140 3.56 -17.15 -6.92
C ILE A 140 2.93 -15.76 -7.08
N LYS A 141 2.63 -15.35 -8.33
CA LYS A 141 2.11 -14.01 -8.63
C LYS A 141 0.82 -13.70 -7.87
N GLY A 142 -0.08 -14.69 -7.76
CA GLY A 142 -1.34 -14.56 -7.00
C GLY A 142 -1.10 -14.25 -5.52
N TYR A 143 -0.18 -14.97 -4.87
CA TYR A 143 0.17 -14.74 -3.46
C TYR A 143 0.79 -13.36 -3.24
N VAL A 144 1.69 -12.93 -4.13
CA VAL A 144 2.29 -11.59 -4.06
C VAL A 144 1.22 -10.50 -4.23
N GLN A 145 0.23 -10.73 -5.09
CA GLN A 145 -0.87 -9.79 -5.29
C GLN A 145 -1.79 -9.70 -4.06
N LEU A 146 -2.12 -10.83 -3.43
CA LEU A 146 -2.85 -10.85 -2.16
C LEU A 146 -2.08 -10.12 -1.06
N ALA A 147 -0.77 -10.37 -0.92
CA ALA A 147 0.07 -9.69 0.05
C ALA A 147 0.08 -8.16 -0.16
N LYS A 148 0.09 -7.70 -1.42
CA LYS A 148 -0.02 -6.27 -1.72
C LYS A 148 -1.38 -5.69 -1.38
N MET A 149 -2.48 -6.41 -1.65
CA MET A 149 -3.81 -5.95 -1.27
C MET A 149 -3.88 -5.73 0.24
N VAL A 150 -3.40 -6.70 1.01
CA VAL A 150 -3.32 -6.62 2.47
C VAL A 150 -2.46 -5.42 2.89
N LEU A 151 -1.27 -5.26 2.32
CA LEU A 151 -0.37 -4.14 2.58
C LEU A 151 -1.04 -2.77 2.30
N PHE A 152 -1.78 -2.62 1.19
CA PHE A 152 -2.48 -1.38 0.87
C PHE A 152 -3.65 -1.10 1.81
N VAL A 153 -4.40 -2.13 2.21
CA VAL A 153 -5.50 -1.99 3.19
C VAL A 153 -4.96 -1.51 4.53
N PHE A 154 -3.93 -2.17 5.07
CA PHE A 154 -3.31 -1.74 6.32
C PHE A 154 -2.68 -0.35 6.19
N GLY A 155 -1.98 -0.09 5.08
CA GLY A 155 -1.40 1.22 4.80
C GLY A 155 -2.44 2.35 4.81
N ALA A 156 -3.58 2.13 4.15
CA ALA A 156 -4.68 3.09 4.12
C ALA A 156 -5.27 3.34 5.52
N ILE A 157 -5.51 2.27 6.30
CA ILE A 157 -6.02 2.40 7.67
C ILE A 157 -5.07 3.21 8.54
N ILE A 158 -3.76 2.94 8.48
CA ILE A 158 -2.76 3.67 9.26
C ILE A 158 -2.73 5.15 8.83
N ILE A 159 -2.77 5.44 7.52
CA ILE A 159 -2.82 6.82 7.01
C ILE A 159 -4.04 7.58 7.56
N VAL A 160 -5.23 6.98 7.46
CA VAL A 160 -6.47 7.60 7.96
C VAL A 160 -6.41 7.79 9.47
N ALA A 161 -5.91 6.79 10.21
CA ALA A 161 -5.73 6.87 11.65
C ALA A 161 -4.81 8.02 12.06
N THR A 162 -3.66 8.16 11.39
CA THR A 162 -2.71 9.26 11.61
C THR A 162 -3.34 10.62 11.32
N LEU A 163 -4.13 10.75 10.25
CA LEU A 163 -4.76 12.03 9.89
C LEU A 163 -5.86 12.46 10.87
N ILE A 164 -6.62 11.51 11.43
CA ILE A 164 -7.70 11.78 12.40
C ILE A 164 -7.18 11.78 13.84
N ASP A 165 -5.88 11.57 14.04
CA ASP A 165 -5.23 11.50 15.36
C ASP A 165 -5.87 10.41 16.26
N ARG A 166 -6.16 9.25 15.67
CA ARG A 166 -6.73 8.08 16.36
C ARG A 166 -5.82 6.88 16.20
N SER A 167 -5.92 5.93 17.12
CA SER A 167 -5.11 4.73 17.01
C SER A 167 -5.58 3.86 15.83
N PRO A 168 -4.66 3.35 15.00
CA PRO A 168 -5.02 2.46 13.89
C PRO A 168 -5.77 1.21 14.34
N LEU A 169 -5.47 0.72 15.55
CA LEU A 169 -6.12 -0.43 16.15
C LEU A 169 -7.61 -0.19 16.43
N LEU A 170 -8.01 1.04 16.79
CA LEU A 170 -9.42 1.37 16.97
C LEU A 170 -10.19 1.29 15.65
N LEU A 171 -9.62 1.83 14.56
CA LEU A 171 -10.24 1.75 13.23
C LEU A 171 -10.30 0.30 12.74
N LEU A 172 -9.22 -0.46 12.91
CA LEU A 172 -9.17 -1.87 12.53
C LEU A 172 -10.17 -2.71 13.33
N SER A 173 -10.29 -2.45 14.64
CA SER A 173 -11.27 -3.10 15.52
C SER A 173 -12.69 -2.76 15.11
N GLY A 174 -12.98 -1.50 14.77
CA GLY A 174 -14.30 -1.09 14.32
C GLY A 174 -14.68 -1.73 12.98
N LEU A 175 -13.77 -1.70 12.01
CA LEU A 175 -13.98 -2.35 10.70
C LEU A 175 -14.12 -3.87 10.84
N GLY A 176 -13.31 -4.50 11.69
CA GLY A 176 -13.38 -5.92 12.00
C GLY A 176 -14.68 -6.31 12.70
N ALA A 177 -15.14 -5.52 13.67
CA ALA A 177 -16.42 -5.73 14.35
C ALA A 177 -17.61 -5.62 13.37
N MET A 178 -17.64 -4.57 12.53
CA MET A 178 -18.67 -4.45 11.50
C MET A 178 -18.62 -5.62 10.51
N SER A 179 -17.43 -6.04 10.09
CA SER A 179 -17.26 -7.19 9.19
C SER A 179 -17.74 -8.49 9.83
N ALA A 180 -17.48 -8.70 11.13
CA ALA A 180 -17.97 -9.86 11.87
C ALA A 180 -19.50 -9.85 12.00
N VAL A 181 -20.12 -8.70 12.25
CA VAL A 181 -21.58 -8.55 12.28
C VAL A 181 -22.18 -8.85 10.90
N ILE A 182 -21.61 -8.31 9.82
CA ILE A 182 -22.04 -8.60 8.45
C ILE A 182 -21.93 -10.10 8.16
N LEU A 183 -20.80 -10.71 8.53
CA LEU A 183 -20.59 -12.16 8.35
C LEU A 183 -21.60 -12.98 9.15
N LEU A 184 -21.99 -12.53 10.34
CA LEU A 184 -23.01 -13.18 11.16
C LEU A 184 -24.40 -13.09 10.52
N VAL A 185 -24.77 -11.91 9.99
CA VAL A 185 -26.06 -11.68 9.33
C VAL A 185 -26.19 -12.48 8.02
N TYR A 186 -25.11 -12.56 7.24
CA TYR A 186 -25.11 -13.25 5.94
C TYR A 186 -24.53 -14.67 5.99
N LYS A 187 -24.32 -15.23 7.19
CA LYS A 187 -23.69 -16.54 7.37
C LYS A 187 -24.36 -17.62 6.51
N ASP A 188 -25.69 -17.73 6.57
CA ASP A 188 -26.44 -18.79 5.88
C ASP A 188 -26.44 -18.60 4.35
N THR A 189 -26.44 -17.35 3.90
CA THR A 189 -26.29 -17.00 2.48
C THR A 189 -24.90 -17.38 1.96
N LEU A 190 -23.83 -17.08 2.72
CA LEU A 190 -22.46 -17.46 2.37
C LEU A 190 -22.27 -18.98 2.33
N LEU A 191 -22.86 -19.71 3.28
CA LEU A 191 -22.83 -21.18 3.29
C LEU A 191 -23.55 -21.78 2.09
N SER A 192 -24.71 -21.24 1.71
CA SER A 192 -25.47 -21.68 0.53
C SER A 192 -24.71 -21.40 -0.78
N PHE A 193 -24.02 -20.25 -0.86
CA PHE A 193 -23.15 -19.92 -2.00
C PHE A 193 -21.97 -20.88 -2.12
N VAL A 194 -21.25 -21.14 -1.02
CA VAL A 194 -20.14 -22.10 -1.01
C VAL A 194 -20.62 -23.51 -1.36
N ALA A 195 -21.77 -23.94 -0.84
CA ALA A 195 -22.37 -25.22 -1.19
C ALA A 195 -22.68 -25.31 -2.70
N SER A 196 -23.25 -24.27 -3.31
CA SER A 196 -23.49 -24.22 -4.75
C SER A 196 -22.20 -24.29 -5.57
N VAL A 197 -21.15 -23.54 -5.19
CA VAL A 197 -19.85 -23.57 -5.89
C VAL A 197 -19.19 -24.95 -5.75
N GLN A 198 -19.26 -25.56 -4.57
CA GLN A 198 -18.74 -26.91 -4.34
C GLN A 198 -19.48 -27.95 -5.18
N LEU A 199 -20.82 -27.88 -5.26
CA LEU A 199 -21.62 -28.78 -6.10
C LEU A 199 -21.26 -28.66 -7.58
N THR A 200 -21.09 -27.44 -8.11
CA THR A 200 -20.66 -27.21 -9.50
C THR A 200 -19.22 -27.64 -9.73
N SER A 201 -18.33 -27.50 -8.74
CA SER A 201 -16.91 -27.88 -8.87
C SER A 201 -16.66 -29.39 -8.68
N ASN A 202 -17.62 -30.13 -8.11
CA ASN A 202 -17.46 -31.56 -7.84
C ASN A 202 -17.94 -32.47 -8.97
N ASP A 203 -18.44 -31.92 -10.09
CA ASP A 203 -18.63 -32.55 -11.41
C ASP A 203 -18.81 -34.09 -11.36
N MET A 204 -19.72 -34.58 -10.50
CA MET A 204 -19.93 -36.02 -10.34
C MET A 204 -20.65 -36.60 -11.56
N LEU A 205 -21.24 -35.73 -12.38
CA LEU A 205 -22.00 -36.04 -13.59
C LEU A 205 -21.86 -34.89 -14.59
N ARG A 206 -21.39 -35.21 -15.79
CA ARG A 206 -21.31 -34.30 -16.93
C ARG A 206 -22.53 -34.50 -17.84
N VAL A 207 -22.87 -33.46 -18.62
CA VAL A 207 -23.85 -33.59 -19.70
C VAL A 207 -23.32 -34.63 -20.70
N GLY A 208 -24.10 -35.69 -20.94
CA GLY A 208 -23.71 -36.86 -21.75
C GLY A 208 -23.26 -38.10 -20.97
N ASP A 209 -23.19 -38.03 -19.64
CA ASP A 209 -23.03 -39.24 -18.83
C ASP A 209 -24.36 -40.01 -18.76
N TRP A 210 -24.29 -41.33 -18.92
CA TRP A 210 -25.42 -42.23 -18.77
C TRP A 210 -25.73 -42.42 -17.28
N ILE A 211 -26.99 -42.21 -16.89
CA ILE A 211 -27.45 -42.37 -15.51
C ILE A 211 -28.63 -43.33 -15.47
N GLU A 212 -28.51 -44.34 -14.61
CA GLU A 212 -29.60 -45.25 -14.27
C GLU A 212 -30.09 -44.98 -12.84
N MET A 213 -31.39 -44.72 -12.68
CA MET A 213 -32.06 -44.58 -11.38
C MET A 213 -33.20 -45.60 -11.26
N PRO A 214 -32.92 -46.84 -10.79
CA PRO A 214 -33.88 -47.96 -10.79
C PRO A 214 -35.14 -47.72 -9.96
N GLN A 215 -35.05 -46.84 -8.95
CA GLN A 215 -36.17 -46.54 -8.04
C GLN A 215 -37.30 -45.73 -8.71
N VAL A 216 -36.99 -45.01 -9.79
CA VAL A 216 -37.94 -44.16 -10.53
C VAL A 216 -38.06 -44.55 -12.01
N GLY A 217 -37.40 -45.62 -12.44
CA GLY A 217 -37.48 -46.15 -13.80
C GLY A 217 -36.89 -45.21 -14.87
N ALA A 218 -35.90 -44.39 -14.51
CA ALA A 218 -35.20 -43.52 -15.44
C ALA A 218 -33.89 -44.17 -15.91
N ASP A 219 -33.78 -44.39 -17.22
CA ASP A 219 -32.61 -44.95 -17.91
C ASP A 219 -32.38 -44.12 -19.18
N GLY A 220 -31.31 -43.35 -19.25
CA GLY A 220 -31.04 -42.53 -20.43
C GLY A 220 -29.99 -41.47 -20.24
N ASP A 221 -29.77 -40.69 -21.30
CA ASP A 221 -28.73 -39.67 -21.31
C ASP A 221 -29.20 -38.38 -20.63
N VAL A 222 -28.29 -37.74 -19.89
CA VAL A 222 -28.56 -36.45 -19.25
C VAL A 222 -28.56 -35.34 -20.30
N VAL A 223 -29.72 -34.69 -20.48
CA VAL A 223 -29.91 -33.61 -21.45
C VAL A 223 -29.68 -32.24 -20.82
N ASP A 224 -29.98 -32.07 -19.53
CA ASP A 224 -29.89 -30.77 -18.85
C ASP A 224 -29.74 -30.93 -17.33
N ILE A 225 -28.95 -30.05 -16.71
CA ILE A 225 -28.68 -30.02 -15.26
C ILE A 225 -28.93 -28.60 -14.74
N THR A 226 -29.86 -28.47 -13.79
CA THR A 226 -30.13 -27.23 -13.04
C THR A 226 -29.89 -27.43 -11.54
N LEU A 227 -29.96 -26.36 -10.73
CA LEU A 227 -29.63 -26.40 -9.30
C LEU A 227 -30.32 -27.51 -8.47
N HIS A 228 -31.52 -27.93 -8.87
CA HIS A 228 -32.33 -28.89 -8.12
C HIS A 228 -33.01 -29.93 -9.03
N THR A 229 -32.67 -29.99 -10.31
CA THR A 229 -33.36 -30.87 -11.26
C THR A 229 -32.41 -31.33 -12.35
N VAL A 230 -32.44 -32.64 -12.61
CA VAL A 230 -31.76 -33.30 -13.74
C VAL A 230 -32.83 -33.76 -14.71
N LYS A 231 -32.70 -33.40 -15.99
CA LYS A 231 -33.58 -33.88 -17.06
C LYS A 231 -32.88 -35.00 -17.83
N VAL A 232 -33.55 -36.14 -17.91
CA VAL A 232 -33.05 -37.36 -18.57
C VAL A 232 -33.93 -37.66 -19.78
N GLN A 233 -33.29 -37.99 -20.91
CA GLN A 233 -33.98 -38.48 -22.10
C GLN A 233 -33.92 -40.01 -22.11
N ASN A 234 -35.07 -40.63 -21.84
CA ASN A 234 -35.18 -42.07 -21.78
C ASN A 234 -35.07 -42.69 -23.18
N HIS A 235 -34.28 -43.75 -23.32
CA HIS A 235 -34.25 -44.58 -24.51
C HIS A 235 -35.16 -45.78 -24.26
N ALA A 236 -36.37 -45.73 -24.83
CA ALA A 236 -37.31 -46.86 -24.79
C ALA A 236 -36.80 -48.05 -25.60
#